data_AF-A0A933EUQ9-F1
#
_entry.id   AF-A0A933EUQ9-F1
#
_cell.length_a   1.000
_cell.length_b   1.000
_cell.length_c   1.000
_cell.angle_alpha   90.00
_cell.angle_beta   90.00
_cell.angle_gamma   90.00
#
_symmetry.space_group_name_H-M   'P 1'
#
loop_
_entity.id
_entity.type
_entity.pdbx_description
1 polymer ?
#
loop_
_entity_poly.entity_id
_entity_poly.type
_entity_poly.pdbx_seq_one_letter_code
_entity_poly.pdbx_strand_id
1 'polypeptide(L)'
;MPIIRVAGQPVFLSRERDRHLTDLWVAETGRSTIDKIHAGFIGSEQGKHLERWRQRHLARLQKENREGFARDWLGFDFRDETAQFEAYYVIGDSCALYQRGGLIPLRLQLRADNLPDVIVEAEYFPAGRTFILGFASRNDWALARPKAWFKMSEIHLTIRTAAIYRIVGKLPDFTVYSTDFMLRLAENVTVMPAEERE
;
A
#
# COMPACT_ATOMS: atom_id res chain seq x y z
N MET A 1 2.81 2.27 2.76
CA MET A 1 3.92 3.22 3.04
C MET A 1 3.28 4.52 3.54
N PRO A 2 3.97 5.50 4.14
CA PRO A 2 3.26 6.72 4.49
C PRO A 2 2.77 7.42 3.21
N ILE A 3 1.48 7.81 3.21
CA ILE A 3 0.87 8.61 2.13
C ILE A 3 1.35 10.04 2.29
N ILE A 4 1.94 10.63 1.25
CA ILE A 4 2.30 12.05 1.27
C ILE A 4 1.19 12.84 0.58
N ARG A 5 0.74 13.95 1.19
CA ARG A 5 -0.21 14.87 0.56
C ARG A 5 0.51 16.08 -0.01
N VAL A 6 0.27 16.36 -1.29
CA VAL A 6 0.76 17.54 -2.01
C VAL A 6 -0.44 18.30 -2.56
N ALA A 7 -0.64 19.54 -2.12
CA ALA A 7 -1.81 20.36 -2.47
C ALA A 7 -3.17 19.62 -2.27
N GLY A 8 -3.29 18.88 -1.17
CA GLY A 8 -4.48 18.07 -0.85
C GLY A 8 -4.58 16.73 -1.59
N GLN A 9 -3.80 16.52 -2.66
CA GLN A 9 -3.79 15.29 -3.43
C GLN A 9 -2.84 14.25 -2.80
N PRO A 10 -3.29 13.00 -2.59
CA PRO A 10 -2.42 11.96 -2.05
C PRO A 10 -1.49 11.41 -3.12
N VAL A 11 -0.24 11.20 -2.74
CA VAL A 11 0.83 10.60 -3.52
C VAL A 11 1.15 9.23 -2.90
N PHE A 12 1.00 8.17 -3.68
CA PHE A 12 1.53 6.85 -3.30
C PHE A 12 3.01 6.79 -3.68
N LEU A 13 3.85 6.59 -2.67
CA LEU A 13 5.25 6.28 -2.88
C LEU A 13 5.40 4.77 -2.94
N SER A 14 5.66 4.22 -4.13
CA SER A 14 6.17 2.85 -4.24
C SER A 14 7.53 2.76 -3.56
N ARG A 15 7.98 1.55 -3.24
CA ARG A 15 9.31 1.36 -2.64
C ARG A 15 10.42 1.96 -3.49
N GLU A 16 10.30 1.82 -4.81
CA GLU A 16 11.24 2.39 -5.76
C GLU A 16 11.27 3.91 -5.70
N ARG A 17 10.10 4.56 -5.72
CA ARG A 17 9.98 6.03 -5.62
C ARG A 17 10.50 6.54 -4.28
N ASP A 18 10.23 5.82 -3.20
CA ASP A 18 10.72 6.17 -1.86
C ASP A 18 12.23 6.03 -1.73
N ARG A 19 12.80 4.96 -2.27
CA ARG A 19 14.25 4.78 -2.38
C ARG A 19 14.87 5.91 -3.19
N HIS A 20 14.33 6.21 -4.38
CA HIS A 20 14.81 7.29 -5.23
C HIS A 20 14.82 8.65 -4.50
N LEU A 21 13.73 8.99 -3.81
CA LEU A 21 13.67 10.23 -3.01
C LEU A 21 14.67 10.21 -1.84
N THR A 22 14.93 9.06 -1.23
CA THR A 22 15.92 8.92 -0.16
C THR A 22 17.33 9.15 -0.68
N ASP A 23 17.66 8.55 -1.82
CA ASP A 23 18.98 8.69 -2.46
C ASP A 23 19.24 10.14 -2.87
N LEU A 24 18.23 10.82 -3.43
CA LEU A 24 18.31 12.26 -3.72
C LEU A 24 18.53 13.10 -2.46
N TRP A 25 17.82 12.80 -1.37
CA TRP A 25 18.01 13.51 -0.11
C TRP A 25 19.43 13.36 0.45
N VAL A 26 19.98 12.14 0.38
CA VAL A 26 21.37 11.86 0.79
C VAL A 26 22.35 12.67 -0.05
N ALA A 27 22.17 12.68 -1.38
CA ALA A 27 23.02 13.42 -2.30
C ALA A 27 22.95 14.93 -2.04
N GLU A 28 21.76 15.50 -1.80
CA GLU A 28 21.58 16.93 -1.58
C GLU A 28 22.04 17.41 -0.20
N THR A 29 21.94 16.57 0.84
CA THR A 29 22.16 16.99 2.23
C THR A 29 23.44 16.45 2.86
N GLY A 30 24.14 15.53 2.19
CA GLY A 30 25.35 14.88 2.71
C GLY A 30 25.10 14.00 3.94
N ARG A 31 23.83 13.70 4.28
CA ARG A 31 23.48 12.87 5.43
C ARG A 31 23.59 11.40 5.04
N SER A 32 24.40 10.61 5.75
CA SER A 32 24.46 9.16 5.49
C SER A 32 23.24 8.44 6.07
N THR A 33 22.59 7.64 5.24
CA THR A 33 21.49 6.73 5.62
C THR A 33 21.88 5.26 5.55
N ILE A 34 23.11 4.97 5.07
CA ILE A 34 23.51 3.67 4.50
C ILE A 34 23.26 2.48 5.44
N ASP A 35 23.27 2.65 6.77
CA ASP A 35 23.13 1.52 7.71
C ASP A 35 21.79 1.43 8.49
N LYS A 36 20.80 2.29 8.25
CA LYS A 36 19.64 2.38 9.18
C LYS A 36 18.23 2.41 8.56
N ILE A 37 18.11 2.28 7.23
CA ILE A 37 16.82 2.39 6.53
C ILE A 37 15.84 1.25 6.91
N HIS A 38 16.31 0.09 7.37
CA HIS A 38 15.45 -1.08 7.53
C HIS A 38 14.78 -1.28 8.91
N ALA A 39 15.12 -0.54 9.97
CA ALA A 39 14.58 -0.85 11.31
C ALA A 39 14.22 0.31 12.25
N GLY A 40 14.60 1.58 12.00
CA GLY A 40 14.64 2.57 13.10
C GLY A 40 14.07 3.97 12.84
N PHE A 41 13.44 4.25 11.71
CA PHE A 41 13.15 5.64 11.31
C PHE A 41 11.72 6.15 11.53
N ILE A 42 10.76 5.28 11.82
CA ILE A 42 9.38 5.73 12.05
C ILE A 42 9.35 6.50 13.37
N GLY A 43 9.16 7.82 13.28
CA GLY A 43 9.10 8.72 14.43
C GLY A 43 10.42 9.32 14.90
N SER A 44 11.56 8.94 14.31
CA SER A 44 12.86 9.56 14.63
C SER A 44 12.94 10.99 14.08
N GLU A 45 13.73 11.87 14.71
CA GLU A 45 13.92 13.24 14.22
C GLU A 45 14.44 13.27 12.78
N GLN A 46 15.39 12.40 12.44
CA GLN A 46 15.89 12.29 11.08
C GLN A 46 14.81 11.82 10.09
N GLY A 47 13.91 10.92 10.51
CA GLY A 47 12.75 10.51 9.72
C GLY A 47 11.80 11.68 9.44
N LYS A 48 11.49 12.49 10.46
CA LYS A 48 10.70 13.72 10.31
C LYS A 48 11.37 14.73 9.38
N HIS A 49 12.70 14.80 9.39
CA HIS A 49 13.44 15.67 8.46
C HIS A 49 13.33 15.19 7.01
N LEU A 50 13.50 13.88 6.78
CA LEU A 50 13.35 13.28 5.45
C LEU A 50 11.93 13.47 4.92
N GLU A 51 10.90 13.21 5.73
CA GLU A 51 9.50 13.39 5.34
C GLU A 51 9.19 14.85 4.95
N ARG A 52 9.64 15.82 5.76
CA ARG A 52 9.53 17.25 5.43
C ARG A 52 10.29 17.64 4.17
N TRP A 53 11.45 17.03 3.92
CA TRP A 53 12.19 17.27 2.68
C TRP A 53 11.44 16.69 1.49
N ARG A 54 10.96 15.44 1.55
CA ARG A 54 10.19 14.79 0.48
C ARG A 54 8.95 15.60 0.11
N GLN A 55 8.20 16.06 1.11
CA GLN A 55 7.02 16.89 0.88
C GLN A 55 7.37 18.20 0.15
N ARG A 56 8.43 18.89 0.55
CA ARG A 56 8.88 20.13 -0.12
C ARG A 56 9.39 19.86 -1.54
N HIS A 57 10.18 18.81 -1.72
CA HIS A 57 10.72 18.43 -3.02
C HIS A 57 9.60 18.11 -4.01
N LEU A 58 8.64 17.27 -3.62
CA LEU A 58 7.49 16.92 -4.47
C LEU A 58 6.58 18.13 -4.75
N ALA A 59 6.37 19.01 -3.78
CA ALA A 59 5.62 20.25 -3.98
C ALA A 59 6.30 21.19 -5.00
N ARG A 60 7.64 21.24 -4.98
CA ARG A 60 8.42 21.98 -5.98
C ARG A 60 8.24 21.39 -7.38
N LEU A 61 8.37 20.06 -7.52
CA LEU A 61 8.14 19.37 -8.81
C LEU A 61 6.74 19.63 -9.36
N GLN A 62 5.71 19.59 -8.50
CA GLN A 62 4.35 19.90 -8.91
C GLN A 62 4.20 21.34 -9.44
N LYS A 63 4.87 22.31 -8.80
CA LYS A 63 4.84 23.72 -9.22
C LYS A 63 5.56 23.93 -10.55
N GLU A 64 6.67 23.24 -10.77
CA GLU A 64 7.50 23.36 -11.97
C GLU A 64 6.86 22.69 -13.19
N ASN A 65 6.26 21.50 -13.00
CA ASN A 65 5.62 20.76 -14.09
C ASN A 65 4.38 20.00 -13.59
N ARG A 66 3.22 20.67 -13.61
CA ARG A 66 1.98 20.10 -13.08
C ARG A 66 1.50 18.87 -13.84
N GLU A 67 1.60 18.88 -15.16
CA GLU A 67 1.15 17.77 -16.02
C GLU A 67 2.04 16.54 -15.85
N GLY A 68 3.36 16.73 -15.92
CA GLY A 68 4.33 15.68 -15.63
C GLY A 68 4.16 15.12 -14.23
N PHE A 69 3.95 15.97 -13.22
CA PHE A 69 3.72 15.53 -11.86
C PHE A 69 2.48 14.63 -11.72
N ALA A 70 1.37 14.99 -12.36
CA ALA A 70 0.15 14.21 -12.30
C ALA A 70 0.31 12.81 -12.93
N ARG A 71 1.10 12.70 -14.00
CA ARG A 71 1.41 11.42 -14.65
C ARG A 71 2.40 10.60 -13.83
N ASP A 72 3.49 11.22 -13.41
CA ASP A 72 4.67 10.51 -12.92
C ASP A 72 4.66 10.26 -11.41
N TRP A 73 3.86 11.00 -10.64
CA TRP A 73 3.84 10.93 -9.18
C TRP A 73 2.47 10.61 -8.58
N LEU A 74 1.37 11.10 -9.17
CA LEU A 74 0.02 10.75 -8.70
C LEU A 74 -0.45 9.40 -9.27
N GLY A 75 -0.03 9.09 -10.50
CA GLY A 75 -0.37 7.87 -11.19
C GLY A 75 0.58 6.71 -10.89
N PHE A 76 0.08 5.50 -11.08
CA PHE A 76 0.85 4.27 -11.17
C PHE A 76 0.21 3.33 -12.20
N ASP A 77 1.04 2.55 -12.91
CA ASP A 77 0.66 1.40 -13.74
C ASP A 77 1.71 0.30 -13.45
N PHE A 78 1.49 -0.44 -12.37
CA PHE A 78 2.33 -1.57 -12.00
C PHE A 78 1.87 -2.81 -12.76
N ARG A 79 2.81 -3.61 -13.23
CA ARG A 79 2.55 -4.85 -13.97
C ARG A 79 3.31 -6.00 -13.36
N ASP A 80 2.76 -7.20 -13.55
CA ASP A 80 3.38 -8.48 -13.22
C ASP A 80 3.98 -8.46 -11.81
N GLU A 81 5.23 -8.85 -11.63
CA GLU A 81 5.90 -8.92 -10.33
C GLU A 81 5.77 -7.63 -9.52
N THR A 82 5.91 -6.45 -10.13
CA THR A 82 5.75 -5.16 -9.43
C THR A 82 4.34 -5.00 -8.89
N ALA A 83 3.33 -5.40 -9.66
CA ALA A 83 1.93 -5.39 -9.19
C ALA A 83 1.75 -6.34 -8.01
N GLN A 84 2.33 -7.54 -8.06
CA GLN A 84 2.25 -8.53 -6.98
C GLN A 84 2.91 -8.02 -5.69
N PHE A 85 4.04 -7.31 -5.80
CA PHE A 85 4.76 -6.75 -4.65
C PHE A 85 4.09 -5.53 -4.04
N GLU A 86 3.53 -4.64 -4.87
CA GLU A 86 2.95 -3.37 -4.41
C GLU A 86 1.48 -3.50 -3.97
N ALA A 87 0.78 -4.55 -4.39
CA ALA A 87 -0.65 -4.78 -4.11
C ALA A 87 -1.05 -4.57 -2.64
N TYR A 88 -0.34 -5.22 -1.72
CA TYR A 88 -0.63 -5.10 -0.30
C TYR A 88 -0.51 -3.65 0.20
N TYR A 89 0.53 -2.93 -0.23
CA TYR A 89 0.79 -1.57 0.22
C TYR A 89 -0.19 -0.58 -0.37
N VAL A 90 -0.45 -0.65 -1.68
CA VAL A 90 -1.35 0.31 -2.35
C VAL A 90 -2.80 0.13 -1.90
N ILE A 91 -3.27 -1.11 -1.70
CA ILE A 91 -4.61 -1.38 -1.17
C ILE A 91 -4.70 -0.92 0.29
N GLY A 92 -3.68 -1.22 1.11
CA GLY A 92 -3.65 -0.81 2.51
C GLY A 92 -3.67 0.71 2.67
N ASP A 93 -2.88 1.42 1.86
CA ASP A 93 -2.83 2.88 1.86
C ASP A 93 -4.16 3.47 1.36
N SER A 94 -4.87 2.83 0.42
CA SER A 94 -6.22 3.24 0.00
C SER A 94 -7.26 3.08 1.12
N CYS A 95 -7.23 1.95 1.84
CA CYS A 95 -8.08 1.73 3.01
C CYS A 95 -7.83 2.82 4.07
N ALA A 96 -6.56 3.14 4.35
CA ALA A 96 -6.19 4.20 5.28
C ALA A 96 -6.65 5.59 4.81
N LEU A 97 -6.52 5.89 3.51
CA LEU A 97 -6.92 7.17 2.92
C LEU A 97 -8.41 7.47 3.17
N TYR A 98 -9.26 6.46 3.02
CA TYR A 98 -10.71 6.56 3.19
C TYR A 98 -11.20 6.14 4.58
N GLN A 99 -10.29 5.73 5.48
CA GLN A 99 -10.62 5.19 6.80
C GLN A 99 -11.61 4.02 6.77
N ARG A 100 -11.59 3.23 5.69
CA ARG A 100 -12.54 2.15 5.43
C ARG A 100 -11.83 0.83 5.19
N GLY A 101 -12.32 -0.21 5.87
CA GLY A 101 -11.78 -1.56 5.74
C GLY A 101 -10.39 -1.73 6.34
N GLY A 102 -9.86 -2.94 6.18
CA GLY A 102 -8.57 -3.32 6.73
C GLY A 102 -7.98 -4.51 6.00
N LEU A 103 -6.65 -4.60 6.03
CA LEU A 103 -5.92 -5.75 5.53
C LEU A 103 -5.51 -6.64 6.69
N ILE A 104 -5.93 -7.89 6.64
CA ILE A 104 -5.51 -8.92 7.60
C ILE A 104 -4.67 -9.93 6.84
N PRO A 105 -3.36 -10.06 7.12
CA PRO A 105 -2.58 -11.17 6.61
C PRO A 105 -3.28 -12.49 6.96
N LEU A 106 -3.59 -13.32 5.96
CA LEU A 106 -4.44 -14.51 6.14
C LEU A 106 -3.92 -15.43 7.25
N ARG A 107 -2.59 -15.52 7.36
CA ARG A 107 -1.85 -16.25 8.39
C ARG A 107 -2.29 -15.93 9.83
N LEU A 108 -2.61 -14.66 10.12
CA LEU A 108 -3.02 -14.22 11.47
C LEU A 108 -4.44 -14.68 11.82
N GLN A 109 -5.28 -14.91 10.82
CA GLN A 109 -6.62 -15.45 11.01
C GLN A 109 -6.57 -16.96 11.24
N LEU A 110 -5.73 -17.67 10.50
CA LEU A 110 -5.56 -19.12 10.66
C LEU A 110 -4.95 -19.52 12.01
N ARG A 111 -4.19 -18.63 12.67
CA ARG A 111 -3.69 -18.85 14.04
C ARG A 111 -4.80 -18.93 15.09
N ALA A 112 -5.98 -18.34 14.83
CA ALA A 112 -7.13 -18.50 15.71
C ALA A 112 -7.72 -19.92 15.63
N ASP A 113 -7.46 -20.64 14.54
CA ASP A 113 -8.04 -21.95 14.22
C ASP A 113 -7.04 -23.13 14.33
N ASN A 114 -5.95 -22.98 15.12
CA ASN A 114 -4.98 -24.03 15.45
C ASN A 114 -4.20 -24.65 14.26
N LEU A 115 -3.54 -23.85 13.42
CA LEU A 115 -2.40 -24.35 12.62
C LEU A 115 -1.12 -24.36 13.48
N PRO A 116 -0.51 -25.53 13.77
CA PRO A 116 0.56 -25.63 14.77
C PRO A 116 1.97 -25.27 14.28
N ASP A 117 2.21 -25.02 12.99
CA ASP A 117 3.58 -24.88 12.47
C ASP A 117 3.84 -23.54 11.78
N VAL A 118 4.70 -22.72 12.39
CA VAL A 118 5.11 -21.38 11.89
C VAL A 118 5.89 -21.48 10.57
N ILE A 119 6.57 -22.59 10.33
CA ILE A 119 7.36 -22.83 9.10
C ILE A 119 6.42 -23.14 7.93
N VAL A 120 5.44 -24.03 8.14
CA VAL A 120 4.38 -24.35 7.17
C VAL A 120 3.56 -23.10 6.86
N GLU A 121 3.20 -22.31 7.87
CA GLU A 121 2.48 -21.04 7.70
C GLU A 121 3.22 -20.05 6.79
N ALA A 122 4.54 -19.92 6.95
CA ALA A 122 5.36 -19.00 6.15
C ALA A 122 5.52 -19.48 4.69
N GLU A 123 5.51 -20.79 4.46
CA GLU A 123 5.61 -21.41 3.14
C GLU A 123 4.32 -21.21 2.32
N TYR A 124 3.16 -21.48 2.92
CA TYR A 124 1.87 -21.37 2.23
C TYR A 124 1.29 -19.94 2.23
N PHE A 125 1.60 -19.12 3.23
CA PHE A 125 1.06 -17.75 3.38
C PHE A 125 2.12 -16.71 3.76
N PRO A 126 3.11 -16.46 2.88
CA PRO A 126 4.13 -15.45 3.12
C PRO A 126 3.51 -14.07 3.37
N ALA A 127 4.08 -13.35 4.35
CA ALA A 127 3.56 -12.06 4.80
C ALA A 127 3.41 -11.08 3.62
N GLY A 128 2.22 -10.47 3.48
CA GLY A 128 1.94 -9.50 2.42
C GLY A 128 1.64 -10.09 1.04
N ARG A 129 1.70 -11.42 0.85
CA ARG A 129 1.33 -12.07 -0.43
C ARG A 129 -0.09 -12.64 -0.46
N THR A 130 -0.62 -13.04 0.70
CA THR A 130 -2.02 -13.47 0.81
C THR A 130 -2.66 -12.78 2.00
N PHE A 131 -3.77 -12.09 1.75
CA PHE A 131 -4.45 -11.30 2.77
C PHE A 131 -5.94 -11.20 2.51
N ILE A 132 -6.68 -10.98 3.59
CA ILE A 132 -8.10 -10.68 3.54
C ILE A 132 -8.24 -9.16 3.51
N LEU A 133 -8.92 -8.68 2.47
CA LEU A 133 -9.50 -7.35 2.43
C LEU A 133 -10.92 -7.47 2.99
N GLY A 134 -11.15 -6.85 4.14
CA GLY A 134 -12.48 -6.75 4.71
C GLY A 134 -12.93 -5.30 4.81
N PHE A 135 -14.25 -5.09 4.88
CA PHE A 135 -14.84 -3.78 5.09
C PHE A 135 -15.57 -3.74 6.44
N ALA A 136 -15.28 -2.72 7.25
CA ALA A 136 -16.01 -2.46 8.48
C ALA A 136 -17.06 -1.38 8.22
N SER A 137 -18.27 -1.59 8.75
CA SER A 137 -19.36 -0.60 8.69
C SER A 137 -19.12 0.64 9.58
N ARG A 138 -18.10 0.64 10.45
CA ARG A 138 -17.73 1.79 11.30
C ARG A 138 -16.22 2.06 11.37
N ASN A 139 -15.92 3.36 11.25
CA ASN A 139 -14.63 4.04 11.18
C ASN A 139 -13.81 3.99 12.48
N ASP A 140 -13.13 2.88 12.78
CA ASP A 140 -12.14 2.88 13.86
C ASP A 140 -10.81 2.28 13.44
N TRP A 141 -10.25 2.82 12.35
CA TRP A 141 -8.88 2.51 11.92
C TRP A 141 -7.83 2.89 12.99
N ALA A 142 -8.12 3.86 13.86
CA ALA A 142 -7.25 4.26 14.97
C ALA A 142 -7.14 3.15 16.05
N LEU A 143 -8.12 2.23 16.10
CA LEU A 143 -8.11 1.06 16.98
C LEU A 143 -7.55 -0.19 16.28
N ALA A 144 -7.22 -0.14 14.99
CA ALA A 144 -6.63 -1.24 14.20
C ALA A 144 -5.14 -1.50 14.49
N ARG A 145 -4.75 -1.35 15.75
CA ARG A 145 -3.53 -1.99 16.27
C ARG A 145 -3.77 -3.50 16.35
N PRO A 146 -2.71 -4.34 16.37
CA PRO A 146 -2.82 -5.80 16.21
C PRO A 146 -3.49 -6.54 17.39
N LYS A 147 -4.22 -5.84 18.27
CA LYS A 147 -4.91 -6.42 19.41
C LYS A 147 -6.42 -6.38 19.16
N ALA A 148 -7.01 -7.56 19.22
CA ALA A 148 -8.44 -7.88 19.16
C ALA A 148 -9.04 -7.98 17.75
N TRP A 149 -9.23 -9.24 17.36
CA TRP A 149 -10.30 -9.79 16.54
C TRP A 149 -11.41 -8.78 16.21
N PHE A 150 -11.25 -8.10 15.07
CA PHE A 150 -12.26 -7.18 14.57
C PHE A 150 -13.50 -7.98 14.20
N LYS A 151 -14.67 -7.56 14.70
CA LYS A 151 -15.96 -7.86 14.07
C LYS A 151 -16.05 -7.06 12.77
N MET A 152 -15.23 -7.43 11.78
CA MET A 152 -15.42 -6.96 10.40
C MET A 152 -16.80 -7.40 9.93
N SER A 153 -17.49 -6.53 9.19
CA SER A 153 -18.78 -6.87 8.59
C SER A 153 -18.58 -7.84 7.42
N GLU A 154 -19.65 -8.57 7.05
CA GLU A 154 -19.73 -9.88 6.37
C GLU A 154 -19.03 -10.12 5.00
N ILE A 155 -18.28 -9.17 4.43
CA ILE A 155 -17.63 -9.35 3.12
C ILE A 155 -16.11 -9.45 3.27
N HIS A 156 -15.59 -10.64 3.01
CA HIS A 156 -14.15 -10.92 2.96
C HIS A 156 -13.74 -11.27 1.53
N LEU A 157 -12.79 -10.51 0.99
CA LEU A 157 -12.11 -10.86 -0.26
C LEU A 157 -10.72 -11.40 0.09
N THR A 158 -10.49 -12.68 -0.16
CA THR A 158 -9.15 -13.26 -0.07
C THR A 158 -8.38 -12.92 -1.33
N ILE A 159 -7.32 -12.11 -1.18
CA ILE A 159 -6.47 -11.68 -2.28
C ILE A 159 -5.16 -12.47 -2.22
N ARG A 160 -4.83 -13.14 -3.33
CA ARG A 160 -3.51 -13.74 -3.58
C ARG A 160 -2.76 -12.83 -4.53
N THR A 161 -1.67 -12.22 -4.09
CA THR A 161 -0.96 -11.26 -4.94
C THR A 161 -0.37 -11.91 -6.18
N ALA A 162 0.00 -13.20 -6.14
CA ALA A 162 0.48 -13.94 -7.31
C ALA A 162 -0.51 -13.99 -8.48
N ALA A 163 -1.82 -13.82 -8.22
CA ALA A 163 -2.85 -13.76 -9.25
C ALA A 163 -3.01 -12.35 -9.85
N ILE A 164 -2.43 -11.32 -9.22
CA ILE A 164 -2.49 -9.93 -9.67
C ILE A 164 -1.45 -9.72 -10.77
N TYR A 165 -1.90 -9.25 -11.92
CA TYR A 165 -1.04 -8.96 -13.07
C TYR A 165 -0.94 -7.47 -13.40
N ARG A 166 -1.87 -6.64 -12.89
CA ARG A 166 -1.81 -5.19 -13.11
C ARG A 166 -2.49 -4.41 -12.00
N ILE A 167 -1.91 -3.26 -11.65
CA ILE A 167 -2.55 -2.25 -10.80
C ILE A 167 -2.36 -0.90 -11.46
N VAL A 168 -3.45 -0.23 -11.82
CA VAL A 168 -3.37 1.04 -12.55
C VAL A 168 -4.38 2.05 -12.04
N GLY A 169 -3.94 3.31 -11.94
CA GLY A 169 -4.77 4.44 -11.53
C GLY A 169 -4.00 5.41 -10.65
N LYS A 170 -4.68 5.96 -9.65
CA LYS A 170 -4.14 6.87 -8.63
C LYS A 170 -4.61 6.38 -7.27
N LEU A 171 -3.95 6.77 -6.17
CA LEU A 171 -4.31 6.24 -4.84
C LEU A 171 -5.81 6.40 -4.45
N PRO A 172 -6.50 7.50 -4.81
CA PRO A 172 -7.94 7.64 -4.58
C PRO A 172 -8.82 6.80 -5.51
N ASP A 173 -8.35 6.44 -6.71
CA ASP A 173 -9.13 5.66 -7.68
C ASP A 173 -8.19 4.83 -8.55
N PHE A 174 -8.17 3.53 -8.30
CA PHE A 174 -7.39 2.57 -9.07
C PHE A 174 -8.09 1.23 -9.20
N THR A 175 -7.61 0.47 -10.16
CA THR A 175 -8.11 -0.88 -10.45
C THR A 175 -6.99 -1.89 -10.29
N VAL A 176 -7.29 -2.97 -9.59
CA VAL A 176 -6.46 -4.16 -9.44
C VAL A 176 -7.03 -5.22 -10.37
N TYR A 177 -6.20 -5.70 -11.29
CA TYR A 177 -6.55 -6.77 -12.20
C TYR A 177 -5.89 -8.06 -11.73
N SER A 178 -6.74 -9.05 -11.43
CA SER A 178 -6.37 -10.41 -11.06
C SER A 178 -6.87 -11.39 -12.12
N THR A 179 -6.29 -12.59 -12.18
CA THR A 179 -6.84 -13.69 -13.01
C THR A 179 -8.26 -14.06 -12.62
N ASP A 180 -8.62 -13.85 -11.35
CA ASP A 180 -9.88 -14.33 -10.77
C ASP A 180 -10.96 -13.24 -10.74
N PHE A 181 -10.55 -11.96 -10.70
CA PHE A 181 -11.46 -10.82 -10.55
C PHE A 181 -10.82 -9.50 -10.99
N MET A 182 -11.66 -8.50 -11.18
CA MET A 182 -11.26 -7.09 -11.20
C MET A 182 -11.79 -6.39 -9.96
N LEU A 183 -10.90 -5.68 -9.25
CA LEU A 183 -11.23 -4.96 -8.03
C LEU A 183 -10.97 -3.47 -8.25
N ARG A 184 -12.04 -2.67 -8.24
CA ARG A 184 -11.94 -1.20 -8.28
C ARG A 184 -12.01 -0.64 -6.87
N LEU A 185 -10.98 0.11 -6.49
CA LEU A 185 -10.84 0.78 -5.20
C LEU A 185 -10.89 2.29 -5.40
N ALA A 186 -12.04 2.90 -5.05
CA ALA A 186 -12.22 4.36 -5.05
C ALA A 186 -13.47 4.73 -4.26
N GLU A 187 -13.48 5.54 -3.20
CA GLU A 187 -14.64 5.85 -2.29
C GLU A 187 -15.67 4.74 -1.95
N ASN A 188 -16.25 4.05 -2.93
CA ASN A 188 -16.88 2.72 -2.89
C ASN A 188 -15.88 1.60 -3.31
N VAL A 189 -16.26 0.34 -3.13
CA VAL A 189 -15.46 -0.79 -3.65
C VAL A 189 -16.35 -1.62 -4.54
N THR A 190 -15.81 -1.99 -5.70
CA THR A 190 -16.50 -2.81 -6.68
C THR A 190 -15.65 -4.02 -7.00
N VAL A 191 -16.25 -5.20 -6.88
CA VAL A 191 -15.67 -6.48 -7.32
C VAL A 191 -16.43 -6.91 -8.55
N MET A 192 -15.71 -7.19 -9.63
CA MET A 192 -16.24 -7.67 -10.90
C MET A 192 -15.55 -9.00 -11.25
N PRO A 193 -16.20 -9.89 -11.99
CA PRO A 193 -15.52 -11.05 -12.57
C PRO A 193 -14.35 -10.58 -13.45
N ALA A 194 -13.31 -11.40 -13.56
CA ALA A 194 -12.26 -11.14 -14.54
C ALA A 194 -12.88 -11.18 -15.95
N GLU A 195 -12.53 -10.22 -16.80
CA GLU A 195 -12.86 -10.32 -18.23
C GLU A 195 -12.15 -11.56 -18.80
N GLU A 196 -12.86 -12.37 -19.58
CA GLU A 196 -12.26 -13.51 -20.29
C GLU A 196 -11.09 -12.97 -21.12
N ARG A 197 -9.89 -13.52 -20.88
CA ARG A 197 -8.74 -13.21 -21.73
C ARG A 197 -8.94 -13.94 -23.05
N GLU A 198 -9.21 -13.20 -24.12
CA GLU A 198 -9.03 -13.68 -25.50
C GLU A 198 -7.55 -13.99 -25.80
#